data_AF-A0A0R3Q9P5-F1
#
_entry.id   AF-A0A0R3Q9P5-F1
#
_cell.length_a   1.000
_cell.length_b   1.000
_cell.length_c   1.000
_cell.angle_alpha   90.00
_cell.angle_beta   90.00
_cell.angle_gamma   90.00
#
_symmetry.space_group_name_H-M   'P 1'
#
loop_
_entity.id
_entity.type
_entity.pdbx_description
1 polymer ?
#
loop_
_entity_poly.entity_id
_entity_poly.type
_entity_poly.pdbx_seq_one_letter_code
_entity_poly.pdbx_strand_id
1 'polypeptide(L)'
;MLPLDGIKLRDLEAGFMSKQHKFALFYPDGKNIYKDYKQLELSASNLDEVDAWKASFLRAGVYPEKEKPVEDGEVSFSLFKFLFAFLPALMDVTEIEETSVDPQLERQVETIRNLVDSYMRIVTKTIRDLVPK
;
A
#
# COMPACT_ATOMS: atom_id res chain seq x y z
N MET A 1 10.68 11.72 -22.80
CA MET A 1 10.85 11.38 -21.37
C MET A 1 9.48 11.06 -20.80
N LEU A 2 9.37 10.01 -20.00
CA LEU A 2 8.11 9.57 -19.42
C LEU A 2 7.98 10.17 -18.02
N PRO A 3 6.97 11.00 -17.73
CA PRO A 3 6.81 11.58 -16.41
C PRO A 3 6.47 10.46 -15.40
N LEU A 4 7.32 10.28 -14.40
CA LEU A 4 7.16 9.25 -13.37
C LEU A 4 6.07 9.58 -12.33
N ASP A 5 5.50 10.78 -12.44
CA ASP A 5 4.54 11.32 -11.48
C ASP A 5 3.21 10.55 -11.53
N GLY A 6 2.82 9.94 -10.40
CA GLY A 6 1.54 9.23 -10.25
C GLY A 6 1.47 7.84 -10.87
N ILE A 7 2.58 7.28 -11.34
CA ILE A 7 2.64 5.90 -11.84
C ILE A 7 2.63 4.92 -10.68
N LYS A 8 1.93 3.80 -10.84
CA LYS A 8 1.94 2.66 -9.92
C LYS A 8 2.53 1.44 -10.58
N LEU A 9 3.05 0.55 -9.74
CA LEU A 9 3.59 -0.73 -10.15
C LEU A 9 2.63 -1.86 -9.75
N ARG A 10 2.44 -2.82 -10.65
CA ARG A 10 1.75 -4.09 -10.38
C ARG A 10 2.62 -5.24 -10.86
N ASP A 11 2.71 -6.28 -10.04
CA ASP A 11 3.36 -7.52 -10.44
C ASP A 11 2.48 -8.28 -11.43
N LEU A 12 3.07 -8.71 -12.54
CA LEU A 12 2.39 -9.57 -13.49
C LEU A 12 2.75 -11.01 -13.19
N GLU A 13 1.75 -11.83 -12.91
CA GLU A 13 1.96 -13.25 -12.64
C GLU A 13 2.54 -13.91 -13.90
N ALA A 14 3.81 -14.31 -13.79
CA ALA A 14 4.47 -15.08 -14.83
C ALA A 14 3.78 -16.44 -14.89
N GLY A 15 2.95 -16.67 -15.93
CA GLY A 15 2.25 -17.94 -16.11
C GLY A 15 3.20 -19.11 -15.91
N PHE A 16 2.73 -20.15 -15.22
CA PHE A 16 3.43 -21.27 -14.54
C PHE A 16 4.61 -21.96 -15.28
N MET A 17 4.90 -21.63 -16.54
CA MET A 17 6.05 -22.12 -17.31
C MET A 17 6.99 -21.03 -17.86
N SER A 18 6.77 -19.75 -17.53
CA SER A 18 7.60 -18.65 -17.99
C SER A 18 8.70 -18.32 -16.97
N LYS A 19 9.97 -18.45 -17.39
CA LYS A 19 11.15 -18.10 -16.57
C LYS A 19 11.40 -16.59 -16.46
N GLN A 20 10.45 -15.76 -16.92
CA GLN A 20 10.62 -14.32 -17.01
C GLN A 20 9.80 -13.64 -15.93
N HIS A 21 10.47 -12.86 -15.09
CA HIS A 21 9.82 -12.07 -14.06
C HIS A 21 9.34 -10.76 -14.69
N LYS A 22 8.03 -10.53 -14.66
CA LYS A 22 7.39 -9.40 -15.34
C LYS A 22 6.65 -8.53 -14.34
N PHE A 23 6.68 -7.24 -14.59
CA PHE A 23 5.88 -6.26 -13.85
C PHE A 23 5.41 -5.16 -14.79
N ALA A 24 4.32 -4.51 -14.43
CA ALA A 24 3.70 -3.46 -15.22
C ALA A 24 3.68 -2.13 -14.47
N LEU A 25 3.94 -1.06 -15.22
CA LEU A 25 3.74 0.32 -14.79
C LEU A 25 2.44 0.84 -15.39
N PHE A 26 1.59 1.46 -14.58
CA PHE A 26 0.30 1.98 -15.04
C PHE A 26 -0.14 3.21 -14.25
N TYR A 27 -0.97 4.04 -14.86
CA TYR A 27 -1.67 5.10 -14.13
C TYR A 27 -2.93 4.53 -13.49
N PRO A 28 -3.17 4.74 -12.17
CA PRO A 28 -4.41 4.30 -11.51
C PRO A 28 -5.67 4.96 -12.09
N ASP A 29 -5.50 6.10 -12.74
CA ASP A 29 -6.54 6.89 -13.42
C ASP A 29 -6.88 6.35 -14.84
N GLY A 30 -6.26 5.23 -15.24
CA GLY A 30 -6.47 4.62 -16.57
C GLY A 30 -5.93 5.44 -17.75
N LYS A 31 -5.13 6.48 -17.47
CA LYS A 31 -4.43 7.31 -18.45
C LYS A 31 -3.37 6.50 -19.20
N ASN A 32 -3.07 6.93 -20.42
CA ASN A 32 -2.02 6.29 -21.20
C ASN A 32 -0.65 6.68 -20.64
N ILE A 33 0.15 5.66 -20.29
CA ILE A 33 1.51 5.83 -19.81
C ILE A 33 2.46 6.24 -20.94
N TYR A 34 2.22 5.71 -22.14
CA TYR A 34 2.99 6.04 -23.33
C TYR A 34 2.16 5.83 -24.59
N LYS A 35 2.01 6.87 -25.43
CA LYS A 35 1.16 6.85 -26.63
C LYS A 35 -0.27 6.37 -26.30
N ASP A 36 -0.68 5.25 -26.89
CA ASP A 36 -1.99 4.63 -26.70
C ASP A 36 -1.97 3.46 -25.70
N TYR A 37 -0.81 3.21 -25.09
CA TYR A 37 -0.64 2.15 -24.10
C TYR A 37 -1.01 2.66 -22.71
N LYS A 38 -1.90 1.92 -22.04
CA LYS A 38 -2.35 2.20 -20.67
C LYS A 38 -1.43 1.62 -19.59
N GLN A 39 -0.67 0.60 -19.96
CA GLN A 39 0.33 -0.03 -19.11
C GLN A 39 1.61 -0.29 -19.89
N LEU A 40 2.74 -0.23 -19.21
CA LEU A 40 4.05 -0.56 -19.76
C LEU A 40 4.55 -1.81 -19.04
N GLU A 41 4.66 -2.91 -19.77
CA GLU A 41 5.15 -4.18 -19.25
C GLU A 41 6.66 -4.26 -19.41
N LEU A 42 7.34 -4.59 -18.31
CA LEU A 42 8.78 -4.76 -18.25
C LEU A 42 9.08 -6.18 -17.77
N SER A 43 10.05 -6.82 -18.41
CA SER A 43 10.49 -8.16 -18.05
C SER A 43 11.98 -8.13 -17.73
N ALA A 44 12.35 -8.72 -16.60
CA ALA A 44 13.75 -8.96 -16.27
C ALA A 44 14.10 -10.45 -16.41
N SER A 45 15.39 -10.72 -16.46
CA SER A 45 15.91 -12.08 -16.70
C SER A 45 15.97 -12.92 -15.42
N ASN A 46 16.03 -12.28 -14.27
CA ASN A 46 16.09 -12.87 -12.93
C ASN A 46 15.27 -12.04 -11.94
N LEU A 47 15.02 -12.60 -10.74
CA LEU A 47 14.23 -11.95 -9.71
C LEU A 47 14.97 -10.76 -9.08
N ASP A 48 16.29 -10.89 -8.88
CA ASP A 48 17.13 -9.87 -8.27
C ASP A 48 17.14 -8.56 -9.08
N GLU A 49 17.12 -8.63 -10.42
CA GLU A 49 16.97 -7.47 -11.30
C GLU A 49 15.60 -6.81 -11.13
N VAL A 50 14.52 -7.60 -10.99
CA VAL A 50 13.19 -7.04 -10.73
C VAL A 50 13.17 -6.27 -9.42
N ASP A 51 13.76 -6.82 -8.37
CA ASP A 51 13.80 -6.16 -7.06
C ASP A 51 14.68 -4.91 -7.07
N ALA A 52 15.81 -4.94 -7.78
CA ALA A 52 16.62 -3.75 -8.01
C ALA A 52 15.87 -2.65 -8.80
N TRP A 53 15.05 -3.04 -9.79
CA TRP A 53 14.23 -2.10 -10.54
C TRP A 53 13.10 -1.56 -9.67
N LYS A 54 12.41 -2.40 -8.89
CA LYS A 54 11.38 -1.99 -7.92
C LYS A 54 11.92 -1.00 -6.89
N ALA A 55 13.11 -1.26 -6.33
CA ALA A 55 13.77 -0.33 -5.42
C ALA A 55 14.10 1.01 -6.09
N SER A 56 14.55 0.97 -7.35
CA SER A 56 14.80 2.17 -8.15
C SER A 56 13.53 2.97 -8.40
N PHE A 57 12.42 2.30 -8.71
CA PHE A 57 11.10 2.91 -8.90
C PHE A 57 10.53 3.47 -7.60
N LEU A 58 10.68 2.76 -6.48
CA LEU A 58 10.28 3.22 -5.15
C LEU A 58 11.00 4.52 -4.78
N ARG A 59 12.30 4.59 -5.06
CA ARG A 59 13.10 5.81 -4.89
C ARG A 59 12.65 6.96 -5.80
N ALA A 60 12.14 6.65 -6.99
CA ALA A 60 11.56 7.62 -7.91
C ALA A 60 10.11 8.02 -7.57
N GLY A 61 9.52 7.46 -6.50
CA GLY A 61 8.17 7.78 -6.03
C GLY A 61 7.06 6.90 -6.63
N VAL A 62 7.40 5.77 -7.26
CA VAL A 62 6.45 4.80 -7.85
C VAL A 62 6.23 3.65 -6.87
N TYR A 63 5.00 3.48 -6.39
CA TYR A 63 4.66 2.51 -5.35
C TYR A 63 3.91 1.27 -5.90
N PRO A 64 4.11 0.08 -5.31
CA PRO A 64 3.36 -1.14 -5.65
C PRO A 64 1.90 -1.09 -5.20
N GLU A 65 1.00 -1.74 -5.96
CA GLU A 65 -0.44 -1.84 -5.65
C GLU A 65 -0.71 -2.90 -4.56
N LYS A 66 -1.44 -2.54 -3.50
CA LYS A 66 -1.79 -3.43 -2.37
C LYS A 66 -3.13 -4.13 -2.61
N GLU A 67 -3.20 -5.45 -2.48
CA GLU A 67 -4.44 -6.25 -2.59
C GLU A 67 -5.39 -6.01 -1.40
N LYS A 68 -6.72 -6.08 -1.63
CA LYS A 68 -7.77 -5.86 -0.61
C LYS A 68 -8.40 -7.18 -0.14
N PRO A 69 -8.56 -7.44 1.17
CA PRO A 69 -9.50 -8.45 1.69
C PRO A 69 -10.77 -7.82 2.33
N VAL A 70 -11.89 -8.57 2.30
CA VAL A 70 -13.27 -8.17 2.66
C VAL A 70 -13.79 -9.00 3.86
N GLU A 71 -14.43 -8.37 4.86
CA GLU A 71 -15.74 -8.71 5.50
C GLU A 71 -15.92 -8.13 6.93
N ASP A 72 -17.16 -7.73 7.21
CA ASP A 72 -17.61 -6.66 8.11
C ASP A 72 -17.75 -7.03 9.61
N GLY A 73 -17.47 -6.06 10.50
CA GLY A 73 -17.88 -6.09 11.93
C GLY A 73 -16.77 -6.02 12.97
N GLU A 74 -15.79 -6.93 12.94
CA GLU A 74 -14.55 -6.87 13.77
C GLU A 74 -13.35 -6.27 13.01
N VAL A 75 -13.66 -5.66 11.88
CA VAL A 75 -12.77 -5.01 10.92
C VAL A 75 -11.85 -4.00 11.59
N SER A 76 -12.30 -3.22 12.58
CA SER A 76 -11.46 -2.14 13.12
C SER A 76 -10.30 -2.65 13.98
N PHE A 77 -10.54 -3.58 14.92
CA PHE A 77 -9.47 -4.11 15.77
C PHE A 77 -8.61 -5.13 15.01
N SER A 78 -9.23 -5.93 14.14
CA SER A 78 -8.52 -6.90 13.31
C SER A 78 -7.71 -6.19 12.21
N LEU A 79 -8.20 -5.18 11.48
CA LEU A 79 -7.36 -4.37 10.57
C LEU A 79 -6.29 -3.60 11.33
N PHE A 80 -6.54 -3.10 12.55
CA PHE A 80 -5.47 -2.41 13.27
C PHE A 80 -4.36 -3.38 13.65
N LYS A 81 -4.71 -4.59 14.12
CA LYS A 81 -3.76 -5.65 14.44
C LYS A 81 -3.10 -6.25 13.19
N PHE A 82 -3.82 -6.35 12.07
CA PHE A 82 -3.30 -6.79 10.77
C PHE A 82 -2.40 -5.72 10.15
N LEU A 83 -2.76 -4.44 10.23
CA LEU A 83 -1.92 -3.33 9.77
C LEU A 83 -0.66 -3.24 10.63
N PHE A 84 -0.72 -3.47 11.94
CA PHE A 84 0.46 -3.46 12.81
C PHE A 84 1.34 -4.70 12.62
N ALA A 85 0.76 -5.89 12.44
CA ALA A 85 1.50 -7.14 12.19
C ALA A 85 2.04 -7.25 10.76
N PHE A 86 1.40 -6.59 9.79
CA PHE A 86 1.78 -6.56 8.37
C PHE A 86 2.58 -5.28 8.00
N LEU A 87 2.67 -4.29 8.89
CA LEU A 87 3.52 -3.10 8.73
C LEU A 87 4.99 -3.44 8.47
N PRO A 88 5.64 -4.36 9.23
CA PRO A 88 7.04 -4.70 8.98
C PRO A 88 7.25 -5.52 7.70
N ALA A 89 6.19 -6.10 7.12
CA ALA A 89 6.24 -6.80 5.83
C ALA A 89 5.94 -5.88 4.63
N LEU A 90 5.36 -4.71 4.88
CA LEU A 90 4.90 -3.76 3.86
C LEU A 90 5.80 -2.51 3.75
N MET A 91 6.56 -2.22 4.79
CA MET A 91 7.78 -1.44 4.71
C MET A 91 8.93 -2.43 4.63
N ASP A 92 9.72 -2.42 3.55
CA ASP A 92 11.06 -3.04 3.56
C ASP A 92 11.91 -2.27 4.58
N VAL A 93 11.71 -2.62 5.83
CA VAL A 93 12.52 -2.17 6.94
C VAL A 93 13.09 -3.44 7.52
N THR A 94 14.00 -3.98 6.71
CA THR A 94 14.98 -5.00 7.10
C THR A 94 15.90 -4.53 8.23
N GLU A 95 15.80 -3.27 8.66
CA GLU A 95 16.35 -2.76 9.92
C GLU A 95 15.39 -1.73 10.56
N ILE A 96 14.40 -2.18 11.34
CA ILE A 96 13.94 -1.32 12.44
C ILE A 96 14.94 -1.65 13.52
N GLU A 97 16.14 -1.11 13.36
CA GLU A 97 16.96 -0.81 14.52
C GLU A 97 16.01 -0.06 15.47
N GLU A 98 15.82 -0.60 16.67
CA GLU A 98 14.96 -0.11 17.75
C GLU A 98 15.41 1.30 18.18
N THR A 99 15.37 2.25 17.25
CA THR A 99 15.99 3.56 17.35
C THR A 99 14.95 4.49 17.95
N SER A 100 14.88 4.37 19.27
CA SER A 100 14.27 5.32 20.21
C SER A 100 12.78 5.58 20.02
N VAL A 101 11.96 4.83 20.75
CA VAL A 101 10.60 5.24 21.09
C VAL A 101 10.65 6.50 21.95
N ASP A 102 10.56 7.67 21.31
CA ASP A 102 10.47 8.94 22.02
C ASP A 102 9.17 8.95 22.87
N PRO A 103 9.26 9.05 24.22
CA PRO A 103 8.09 9.03 25.10
C PRO A 103 7.05 10.12 24.78
N GLN A 104 7.44 11.19 24.09
CA GLN A 104 6.50 12.21 23.63
C GLN A 104 5.71 11.76 22.40
N LEU A 105 6.35 11.08 21.46
CA LEU A 105 5.71 10.59 20.24
C LEU A 105 4.68 9.50 20.57
N GLU A 106 4.99 8.60 21.51
CA GLU A 106 4.03 7.57 21.94
C GLU A 106 2.76 8.16 22.53
N ARG A 107 2.89 9.19 23.38
CA ARG A 107 1.74 9.88 23.98
C ARG A 107 0.91 10.63 22.94
N GLN A 108 1.57 11.23 21.95
CA GLN A 108 0.87 11.89 20.85
C GLN A 108 0.11 10.90 19.99
N VAL A 109 0.74 9.78 19.63
CA VAL A 109 0.09 8.73 18.85
C VAL A 109 -1.12 8.18 19.60
N GLU A 110 -1.00 7.95 20.91
CA GLU A 110 -2.12 7.49 21.73
C GLU A 110 -3.25 8.53 21.82
N THR A 111 -2.91 9.82 21.93
CA THR A 111 -3.88 10.90 21.90
C THR A 111 -4.64 10.93 20.57
N ILE A 112 -3.93 10.77 19.46
CA ILE A 112 -4.52 10.73 18.12
C ILE A 112 -5.43 9.51 17.96
N ARG A 113 -5.03 8.32 18.45
CA ARG A 113 -5.90 7.13 18.44
C ARG A 113 -7.21 7.38 19.18
N ASN A 114 -7.13 7.90 20.41
CA ASN A 114 -8.31 8.17 21.22
C ASN A 114 -9.27 9.19 20.57
N LEU A 115 -8.73 10.21 19.90
CA LEU A 115 -9.51 11.20 19.17
C LEU A 115 -10.21 10.58 17.95
N VAL A 116 -9.49 9.77 17.18
CA VAL A 116 -10.03 9.09 15.99
C VAL A 116 -11.14 8.12 16.37
N ASP A 117 -10.95 7.33 17.43
CA ASP A 117 -11.96 6.40 17.93
C ASP A 117 -13.21 7.11 18.45
N SER A 118 -13.04 8.25 19.13
CA SER A 118 -14.16 9.07 19.56
C SER A 118 -14.92 9.64 18.37
N TYR A 119 -14.20 10.14 17.36
CA TYR A 119 -14.80 10.71 16.16
C TYR A 119 -15.59 9.67 15.36
N MET A 120 -14.99 8.52 15.06
CA MET A 120 -15.68 7.49 14.28
C MET A 120 -16.89 6.93 15.02
N ARG A 121 -16.83 6.81 16.35
CA ARG A 121 -17.98 6.38 17.15
C ARG A 121 -19.16 7.35 17.04
N ILE A 122 -18.90 8.65 17.07
CA ILE A 122 -19.94 9.68 16.87
C ILE A 122 -20.49 9.55 15.45
N VAL A 123 -19.63 9.48 14.44
CA VAL A 123 -20.04 9.36 13.04
C VAL A 123 -20.92 8.12 12.81
N THR A 124 -20.50 6.94 13.27
CA THR A 124 -21.28 5.70 13.13
C THR A 124 -22.60 5.75 13.90
N LYS A 125 -22.65 6.47 15.03
CA LYS A 125 -23.89 6.68 15.78
C LYS A 125 -24.84 7.62 15.03
N THR A 126 -24.34 8.76 14.54
CA THR A 126 -25.12 9.70 13.72
C THR A 126 -25.67 9.03 12.47
N ILE A 127 -24.88 8.20 11.79
CA ILE A 127 -25.34 7.46 10.62
C ILE A 127 -26.49 6.51 10.99
N ARG A 128 -26.37 5.76 12.09
CA ARG A 128 -27.45 4.87 12.55
C ARG A 128 -28.70 5.60 13.04
N ASP A 129 -28.54 6.78 13.63
CA ASP A 129 -29.66 7.58 14.13
C ASP A 129 -30.39 8.32 13.01
N LEU A 130 -29.70 8.64 11.90
CA LEU A 130 -30.28 9.29 10.72
C LEU A 130 -30.95 8.31 9.75
N VAL A 131 -30.58 7.04 9.78
CA VAL A 131 -31.19 6.00 8.94
C VAL A 131 -32.34 5.35 9.73
N PRO A 132 -33.62 5.56 9.34
CA PRO A 132 -34.74 4.94 10.02
C PRO A 132 -34.67 3.41 9.89
N LYS A 133 -35.02 2.70 10.96
CA LYS A 133 -35.06 1.23 10.97
C LYS A 133 -36.20 0.68 10.12
#